data_AF-A0A1Q3BMR2-F1
#
_entry.id   AF-A0A1Q3BMR2-F1
#
_cell.length_a   1.000
_cell.length_b   1.000
_cell.length_c   1.000
_cell.angle_alpha   90.00
_cell.angle_beta   90.00
_cell.angle_gamma   90.00
#
_symmetry.space_group_name_H-M   'P 1'
#
loop_
_entity.id
_entity.type
_entity.pdbx_description
1 polymer ?
#
loop_
_entity_poly.entity_id
_entity_poly.type
_entity_poly.pdbx_seq_one_letter_code
_entity_poly.pdbx_strand_id
1 'polypeptide(L)'
;MAIIPCGSTCAAQWGIRPQFMLRSHVPNRVSACHSSFTSRISNLAAPSSSLFSSDSLPLLTYVGSSQTSYRRRGARFIVRADTDFYSVLGVSRNASKSEIKSAYRKLARSYHPDVNKEPGAEQKFKDISNAYEVLSDDEKRSLYDKYGEAGLKGAGMGMGDFSNPFDLFESLFENMGGMGGMGGRGSRSRAVDGQDEYYSLLLNFKEAVFGVEKEIEITRLESCGTCNGSGAKPGTKASKCSTCGGQGQVVSSARTPLGVFQQVMTCSSCSGTGEISTPCNTCSGDGRVRRTKRISLKVPAGVDSGSRLRVRSEGNAGRKGGSPGDLFVIIEVIPDPVLKRDDTNILYTCKVSYIDAILGTTIKVPTVDGMVDLKIPAGTQPNTTLVMAKKGVPVLNKNNIRGDQLVRVQVEIPKRLSSDERKLIEELADLSKGKTASRR
;
A
#
# COMPACT_ATOMS: atom_id res chain seq x y z
N MET A 1 60.06 12.20 -69.16
CA MET A 1 58.86 12.83 -68.60
C MET A 1 59.24 13.48 -67.30
N ALA A 2 59.38 14.81 -67.31
CA ALA A 2 59.56 15.63 -66.12
C ALA A 2 58.21 16.27 -65.76
N ILE A 3 57.93 16.43 -64.46
CA ILE A 3 57.33 17.59 -63.76
C ILE A 3 56.99 17.15 -62.30
N ILE A 4 57.79 17.52 -61.28
CA ILE A 4 57.65 18.57 -60.21
C ILE A 4 56.54 18.32 -59.12
N PRO A 5 56.57 18.92 -57.90
CA PRO A 5 56.84 18.23 -56.61
C PRO A 5 55.89 18.63 -55.44
N CYS A 6 56.35 18.41 -54.20
CA CYS A 6 56.02 19.09 -52.91
C CYS A 6 54.80 18.64 -52.07
N GLY A 7 55.02 18.53 -50.75
CA GLY A 7 53.95 18.58 -49.75
C GLY A 7 54.27 17.99 -48.36
N SER A 8 54.90 18.78 -47.50
CA SER A 8 55.23 18.55 -46.08
C SER A 8 54.00 18.51 -45.15
N THR A 9 54.09 17.84 -43.99
CA THR A 9 53.37 18.26 -42.77
C THR A 9 54.24 18.08 -41.52
N CYS A 10 54.18 19.08 -40.65
CA CYS A 10 54.87 19.22 -39.37
C CYS A 10 53.90 19.91 -38.39
N ALA A 11 54.26 19.94 -37.10
CA ALA A 11 53.64 20.63 -35.95
C ALA A 11 52.62 19.81 -35.13
N ALA A 12 52.53 19.93 -33.80
CA ALA A 12 53.39 20.53 -32.77
C ALA A 12 52.90 20.03 -31.39
N GLN A 13 53.84 20.03 -30.42
CA GLN A 13 53.66 19.81 -29.00
C GLN A 13 52.97 21.03 -28.33
N TRP A 14 52.60 20.92 -27.05
CA TRP A 14 52.65 21.94 -25.97
C TRP A 14 51.43 21.87 -25.00
N GLY A 15 51.74 21.84 -23.69
CA GLY A 15 51.04 22.66 -22.70
C GLY A 15 50.04 21.99 -21.75
N ILE A 16 50.54 21.48 -20.62
CA ILE A 16 49.74 21.16 -19.43
C ILE A 16 49.69 22.41 -18.52
N ARG A 17 48.48 22.88 -18.17
CA ARG A 17 48.19 23.78 -17.05
C ARG A 17 46.99 23.22 -16.27
N PRO A 18 47.06 23.04 -14.94
CA PRO A 18 45.89 22.76 -14.14
C PRO A 18 45.26 24.07 -13.64
N GLN A 19 43.97 24.29 -13.95
CA GLN A 19 43.17 25.31 -13.30
C GLN A 19 42.55 24.74 -12.02
N PHE A 20 42.99 25.28 -10.88
CA PHE A 20 42.21 25.29 -9.65
C PHE A 20 40.95 26.12 -9.88
N MET A 21 39.77 25.51 -9.72
CA MET A 21 38.52 26.24 -9.53
C MET A 21 37.79 25.68 -8.32
N LEU A 22 37.33 26.63 -7.52
CA LEU A 22 36.86 26.49 -6.17
C LEU A 22 35.55 25.71 -6.06
N ARG A 23 35.50 24.88 -5.02
CA ARG A 23 34.32 24.19 -4.51
C ARG A 23 33.43 25.21 -3.78
N SER A 24 32.32 25.63 -4.39
CA SER A 24 31.31 26.42 -3.71
C SER A 24 30.46 25.52 -2.81
N HIS A 25 30.66 25.65 -1.50
CA HIS A 25 29.79 25.09 -0.48
C HIS A 25 28.53 25.95 -0.36
N VAL A 26 27.38 25.37 -0.72
CA VAL A 26 26.05 25.92 -0.42
C VAL A 26 25.63 25.42 0.98
N PRO A 27 25.37 26.29 1.97
CA PRO A 27 24.84 25.84 3.25
C PRO A 27 23.31 25.69 3.16
N ASN A 28 22.84 24.44 3.25
CA ASN A 28 21.43 24.12 3.50
C ASN A 28 21.06 24.56 4.93
N ARG A 29 20.38 25.70 5.05
CA ARG A 29 19.75 26.15 6.30
C ARG A 29 18.29 25.66 6.31
N VAL A 30 18.09 24.48 6.89
CA VAL A 30 16.76 23.92 7.15
C VAL A 30 16.12 24.74 8.27
N SER A 31 15.07 25.49 7.94
CA SER A 31 14.20 26.15 8.92
C SER A 31 13.11 25.16 9.31
N ALA A 32 13.15 24.71 10.57
CA ALA A 32 12.09 23.93 11.18
C ALA A 32 10.94 24.88 11.57
N CYS A 33 9.86 24.87 10.80
CA CYS A 33 8.57 25.43 11.22
C CYS A 33 7.66 24.26 11.64
N HIS A 34 7.59 24.00 12.94
CA HIS A 34 6.52 23.20 13.54
C HIS A 34 5.30 24.12 13.74
N SER A 35 4.32 24.03 12.84
CA SER A 35 2.98 24.59 13.06
C SER A 35 2.11 23.51 13.71
N SER A 36 2.04 23.55 15.03
CA SER A 36 1.13 22.76 15.84
C SER A 36 -0.29 23.34 15.71
N PHE A 37 -1.14 22.68 14.91
CA PHE A 37 -2.59 22.89 14.94
C PHE A 37 -3.12 22.40 16.28
N THR A 38 -3.58 23.32 17.13
CA THR A 38 -4.36 23.00 18.34
C THR A 38 -5.78 23.52 18.14
N SER A 39 -6.73 22.60 18.21
CA SER A 39 -8.16 22.85 18.25
C SER A 39 -8.56 23.18 19.70
N ARG A 40 -9.05 24.40 19.93
CA ARG A 40 -9.89 24.71 21.10
C ARG A 40 -11.03 25.62 20.68
N ILE A 41 -12.23 25.04 20.73
CA ILE A 41 -13.52 25.70 20.67
C ILE A 41 -13.85 26.17 22.09
N SER A 42 -14.12 27.47 22.26
CA SER A 42 -14.77 28.04 23.45
C SER A 42 -15.33 29.43 23.14
N ASN A 43 -16.61 29.45 22.75
CA ASN A 43 -17.74 30.26 23.25
C ASN A 43 -17.57 31.71 23.82
N LEU A 44 -18.54 32.55 23.40
CA LEU A 44 -19.14 33.80 23.97
C LEU A 44 -18.47 35.15 23.59
N ALA A 45 -19.11 36.00 22.75
CA ALA A 45 -20.17 37.02 23.01
C ALA A 45 -19.60 38.33 23.61
N ALA A 46 -19.92 39.59 23.27
CA ALA A 46 -20.78 40.32 22.33
C ALA A 46 -20.13 41.73 22.14
N PRO A 47 -20.66 42.68 21.32
CA PRO A 47 -21.72 43.57 21.83
C PRO A 47 -22.76 44.04 20.80
N SER A 48 -23.84 44.57 21.37
CA SER A 48 -25.08 45.14 20.84
C SER A 48 -24.97 46.36 19.91
N SER A 49 -25.89 46.49 18.95
CA SER A 49 -26.75 47.68 18.79
C SER A 49 -27.91 47.42 17.80
N SER A 50 -29.05 48.03 18.11
CA SER A 50 -30.41 47.78 17.62
C SER A 50 -30.90 48.86 16.67
N LEU A 51 -31.71 48.53 15.64
CA LEU A 51 -32.72 49.44 15.05
C LEU A 51 -33.89 48.64 14.43
N PHE A 52 -35.12 48.95 14.90
CA PHE A 52 -36.48 48.96 14.29
C PHE A 52 -36.81 48.00 13.10
N SER A 53 -37.97 47.34 12.94
CA SER A 53 -39.35 47.65 13.35
C SER A 53 -40.33 46.47 13.04
N SER A 54 -41.40 46.41 13.84
CA SER A 54 -42.83 46.06 13.61
C SER A 54 -43.35 44.76 12.95
N ASP A 55 -44.48 44.31 13.54
CA ASP A 55 -45.53 43.37 13.12
C ASP A 55 -45.28 41.87 13.42
N SER A 56 -46.10 41.11 14.15
CA SER A 56 -47.42 41.31 14.78
C SER A 56 -47.73 40.13 15.74
N LEU A 57 -48.21 40.44 16.96
CA LEU A 57 -49.07 39.75 17.97
C LEU A 57 -49.25 38.20 18.03
N PRO A 58 -49.71 37.59 19.16
CA PRO A 58 -49.52 37.91 20.59
C PRO A 58 -49.16 36.70 21.50
N LEU A 59 -48.78 37.09 22.72
CA LEU A 59 -48.40 36.40 23.96
C LEU A 59 -49.61 35.71 24.66
N LEU A 60 -49.50 34.55 25.33
CA LEU A 60 -49.41 34.33 26.81
C LEU A 60 -49.94 32.90 27.10
N THR A 61 -49.56 32.07 28.08
CA THR A 61 -49.02 32.19 29.46
C THR A 61 -48.52 30.78 29.85
N TYR A 62 -47.32 30.55 30.38
CA TYR A 62 -46.83 30.65 31.78
C TYR A 62 -47.23 29.47 32.72
N VAL A 63 -46.18 28.91 33.38
CA VAL A 63 -46.12 28.03 34.60
C VAL A 63 -46.78 26.66 34.51
N GLY A 64 -46.19 25.54 34.90
CA GLY A 64 -44.99 25.23 35.66
C GLY A 64 -45.27 23.92 36.41
N SER A 65 -44.25 23.09 36.66
CA SER A 65 -44.35 22.10 37.73
C SER A 65 -42.95 21.68 38.15
N SER A 66 -42.63 21.98 39.41
CA SER A 66 -41.47 21.44 40.10
C SER A 66 -41.92 20.98 41.50
N GLN A 67 -41.34 19.83 41.90
CA GLN A 67 -41.25 19.29 43.27
C GLN A 67 -42.54 18.63 43.82
N THR A 68 -42.55 17.39 44.31
CA THR A 68 -41.82 16.87 45.50
C THR A 68 -42.03 15.33 45.58
N SER A 69 -40.98 14.52 45.65
CA SER A 69 -40.38 13.84 46.83
C SER A 69 -41.19 12.75 47.58
N TYR A 70 -40.64 11.52 47.53
CA TYR A 70 -40.59 10.43 48.54
C TYR A 70 -41.88 9.73 49.03
N ARG A 71 -41.96 8.40 48.78
CA ARG A 71 -41.76 7.35 49.82
C ARG A 71 -41.72 5.92 49.23
N ARG A 72 -40.78 5.12 49.77
CA ARG A 72 -40.55 3.68 49.52
C ARG A 72 -41.72 2.80 50.01
N ARG A 73 -41.90 1.66 49.32
CA ARG A 73 -42.03 0.24 49.81
C ARG A 73 -42.76 -0.56 48.71
N GLY A 74 -42.33 -1.70 48.20
CA GLY A 74 -41.15 -2.53 48.39
C GLY A 74 -41.19 -3.56 47.25
N ALA A 75 -40.17 -3.58 46.40
CA ALA A 75 -40.02 -4.63 45.41
C ALA A 75 -39.36 -5.84 46.08
N ARG A 76 -40.01 -6.99 45.95
CA ARG A 76 -39.44 -8.30 46.30
C ARG A 76 -38.10 -8.45 45.58
N PHE A 77 -37.01 -8.59 46.35
CA PHE A 77 -35.71 -9.01 45.84
C PHE A 77 -35.84 -10.41 45.21
N ILE A 78 -35.79 -10.49 43.89
CA ILE A 78 -35.33 -11.72 43.22
C ILE A 78 -33.82 -11.51 43.06
N VAL A 79 -33.05 -12.21 43.88
CA VAL A 79 -31.60 -12.29 43.75
C VAL A 79 -31.31 -13.00 42.43
N ARG A 80 -30.89 -12.24 41.41
CA ARG A 80 -30.25 -12.83 40.23
C ARG A 80 -28.78 -12.98 40.56
N ALA A 81 -28.33 -14.22 40.69
CA ALA A 81 -26.93 -14.56 40.86
C ALA A 81 -26.14 -14.19 39.59
N ASP A 82 -24.89 -13.81 39.79
CA ASP A 82 -23.89 -13.65 38.73
C ASP A 82 -23.88 -14.88 37.80
N THR A 83 -23.77 -14.64 36.49
CA THR A 83 -24.12 -15.61 35.44
C THR A 83 -23.26 -16.88 35.45
N ASP A 84 -23.87 -18.05 35.65
CA ASP A 84 -23.20 -19.35 35.54
C ASP A 84 -22.79 -19.66 34.09
N PHE A 85 -21.56 -20.12 33.83
CA PHE A 85 -21.06 -20.45 32.48
C PHE A 85 -21.87 -21.56 31.79
N TYR A 86 -22.40 -22.51 32.56
CA TYR A 86 -23.31 -23.53 32.03
C TYR A 86 -24.63 -22.93 31.54
N SER A 87 -25.14 -21.90 32.24
CA SER A 87 -26.36 -21.18 31.84
C SER A 87 -26.15 -20.33 30.60
N VAL A 88 -24.96 -19.73 30.44
CA VAL A 88 -24.57 -18.93 29.26
C VAL A 88 -24.50 -19.80 28.00
N LEU A 89 -23.97 -21.03 28.10
CA LEU A 89 -23.95 -21.98 26.99
C LEU A 89 -25.27 -22.76 26.83
N GLY A 90 -26.21 -22.62 27.76
CA GLY A 90 -27.50 -23.33 27.74
C GLY A 90 -27.37 -24.84 27.91
N VAL A 91 -26.37 -25.30 28.67
CA VAL A 91 -26.08 -26.73 28.90
C VAL A 91 -26.21 -27.11 30.37
N SER A 92 -26.46 -28.39 30.64
CA SER A 92 -26.45 -28.95 31.99
C SER A 92 -25.07 -28.89 32.62
N ARG A 93 -24.98 -28.79 33.96
CA ARG A 93 -23.72 -28.87 34.71
C ARG A 93 -22.99 -30.21 34.50
N ASN A 94 -23.76 -31.27 34.24
CA ASN A 94 -23.26 -32.61 33.93
C ASN A 94 -23.00 -32.84 32.43
N ALA A 95 -23.01 -31.78 31.60
CA ALA A 95 -22.84 -31.91 30.16
C ALA A 95 -21.46 -32.48 29.78
N SER A 96 -21.46 -33.34 28.76
CA SER A 96 -20.23 -33.89 28.19
C SER A 96 -19.47 -32.81 27.39
N LYS A 97 -18.15 -32.99 27.19
CA LYS A 97 -17.35 -32.03 26.41
C LYS A 97 -17.86 -31.84 24.98
N SER A 98 -18.38 -32.92 24.37
CA SER A 98 -18.97 -32.88 23.04
C SER A 98 -20.24 -32.04 22.99
N GLU A 99 -21.08 -32.10 24.03
CA GLU A 99 -22.26 -31.25 24.18
C GLU A 99 -21.90 -29.78 24.36
N ILE A 100 -20.93 -29.47 25.23
CA ILE A 100 -20.42 -28.10 25.45
C ILE A 100 -19.89 -27.50 24.13
N LYS A 101 -19.08 -28.27 23.39
CA LYS A 101 -18.54 -27.87 22.08
C LYS A 101 -19.62 -27.69 21.01
N SER A 102 -20.66 -28.54 21.04
CA SER A 102 -21.80 -28.43 20.13
C SER A 102 -22.64 -27.17 20.41
N ALA A 103 -22.91 -26.88 21.68
CA ALA A 103 -23.65 -25.71 22.12
C ALA A 103 -22.90 -24.41 21.76
N TYR A 104 -21.60 -24.33 22.04
CA TYR A 104 -20.75 -23.21 21.64
C TYR A 104 -20.79 -22.96 20.13
N ARG A 105 -20.64 -24.00 19.30
CA ARG A 105 -20.69 -23.86 17.84
C ARG A 105 -22.04 -23.39 17.30
N LYS A 106 -23.14 -23.67 18.00
CA LYS A 106 -24.47 -23.17 17.62
C LYS A 106 -24.59 -21.69 17.97
N LEU A 107 -24.27 -21.33 19.20
CA LEU A 107 -24.37 -19.95 19.70
C LEU A 107 -23.38 -18.99 19.02
N ALA A 108 -22.14 -19.43 18.79
CA ALA A 108 -21.11 -18.63 18.11
C ALA A 108 -21.49 -18.27 16.66
N ARG A 109 -22.24 -19.14 15.96
CA ARG A 109 -22.76 -18.83 14.62
C ARG A 109 -23.96 -17.87 14.66
N SER A 110 -24.79 -17.96 15.70
CA SER A 110 -25.96 -17.10 15.88
C SER A 110 -25.61 -15.68 16.35
N TYR A 111 -24.50 -15.53 17.08
CA TYR A 111 -24.04 -14.24 17.63
C TYR A 111 -22.73 -13.74 17.01
N HIS A 112 -22.33 -14.28 15.84
CA HIS A 112 -21.15 -13.79 15.13
C HIS A 112 -21.38 -12.34 14.66
N PRO A 113 -20.40 -11.43 14.81
CA PRO A 113 -20.56 -10.01 14.45
C PRO A 113 -20.91 -9.78 12.97
N ASP A 114 -20.47 -10.68 12.09
CA ASP A 114 -20.80 -10.60 10.66
C ASP A 114 -22.24 -11.05 10.34
N VAL A 115 -22.83 -11.90 11.18
CA VAL A 115 -24.14 -12.52 10.94
C VAL A 115 -25.25 -11.80 11.69
N ASN A 116 -24.96 -11.30 12.90
CA ASN A 116 -25.94 -10.64 13.76
C ASN A 116 -25.43 -9.25 14.19
N LYS A 117 -26.15 -8.20 13.75
CA LYS A 117 -25.82 -6.78 13.99
C LYS A 117 -26.71 -6.11 15.04
N GLU A 118 -27.40 -6.89 15.87
CA GLU A 118 -28.23 -6.33 16.94
C GLU A 118 -27.37 -5.72 18.08
N PRO A 119 -27.84 -4.62 18.71
CA PRO A 119 -27.15 -4.02 19.85
C PRO A 119 -27.13 -5.01 21.04
N GLY A 120 -25.93 -5.46 21.42
CA GLY A 120 -25.71 -6.43 22.50
C GLY A 120 -25.35 -7.86 22.05
N ALA A 121 -25.35 -8.15 20.74
CA ALA A 121 -24.87 -9.44 20.22
C ALA A 121 -23.37 -9.67 20.52
N GLU A 122 -22.56 -8.61 20.45
CA GLU A 122 -21.13 -8.65 20.76
C GLU A 122 -20.86 -9.01 22.23
N GLN A 123 -21.64 -8.48 23.17
CA GLN A 123 -21.49 -8.79 24.60
C GLN A 123 -21.82 -10.26 24.87
N LYS A 124 -22.93 -10.77 24.30
CA LYS A 124 -23.29 -12.18 24.41
C LYS A 124 -22.23 -13.10 23.79
N PHE A 125 -21.65 -12.71 22.66
CA PHE A 125 -20.57 -13.47 22.02
C PHE A 125 -19.32 -13.56 22.91
N LYS A 126 -18.97 -12.46 23.60
CA LYS A 126 -17.88 -12.44 24.60
C LYS A 126 -18.18 -13.40 25.75
N ASP A 127 -19.40 -13.35 26.30
CA ASP A 127 -19.80 -14.22 27.42
C ASP A 127 -19.78 -15.70 27.02
N ILE A 128 -20.28 -16.04 25.82
CA ILE A 128 -20.27 -17.39 25.25
C ILE A 128 -18.83 -17.91 25.05
N SER A 129 -17.93 -17.04 24.60
CA SER A 129 -16.52 -17.40 24.37
C SER A 129 -15.79 -17.65 25.69
N ASN A 130 -15.99 -16.79 26.69
CA ASN A 130 -15.43 -16.95 28.04
C ASN A 130 -15.93 -18.24 28.70
N ALA A 131 -17.23 -18.52 28.60
CA ALA A 131 -17.82 -19.75 29.13
C ALA A 131 -17.22 -21.01 28.48
N TYR A 132 -16.99 -20.99 27.16
CA TYR A 132 -16.38 -22.12 26.46
C TYR A 132 -14.91 -22.31 26.83
N GLU A 133 -14.13 -21.24 27.02
CA GLU A 133 -12.72 -21.35 27.42
C GLU A 133 -12.58 -22.09 28.76
N VAL A 134 -13.41 -21.73 29.74
CA VAL A 134 -13.38 -22.35 31.07
C VAL A 134 -13.91 -23.79 31.04
N LEU A 135 -14.99 -24.04 30.31
CA LEU A 135 -15.66 -25.35 30.31
C LEU A 135 -15.05 -26.37 29.32
N SER A 136 -14.22 -25.93 28.38
CA SER A 136 -13.55 -26.81 27.40
C SER A 136 -12.31 -27.52 27.97
N ASP A 137 -11.66 -26.92 28.96
CA ASP A 137 -10.47 -27.44 29.63
C ASP A 137 -10.85 -28.16 30.93
N ASP A 138 -10.31 -29.36 31.17
CA ASP A 138 -10.66 -30.17 32.35
C ASP A 138 -10.20 -29.52 33.66
N GLU A 139 -9.04 -28.88 33.66
CA GLU A 139 -8.46 -28.27 34.86
C GLU A 139 -9.25 -27.03 35.23
N LYS A 140 -9.50 -26.14 34.25
CA LYS A 140 -10.31 -24.92 34.45
C LYS A 140 -11.76 -25.24 34.82
N ARG A 141 -12.37 -26.25 34.18
CA ARG A 141 -13.72 -26.71 34.53
C ARG A 141 -13.77 -27.24 35.96
N SER A 142 -12.80 -28.05 36.37
CA SER A 142 -12.76 -28.61 37.72
C SER A 142 -12.58 -27.52 38.80
N LEU A 143 -11.81 -26.47 38.51
CA LEU A 143 -11.62 -25.32 39.40
C LEU A 143 -12.90 -24.49 39.51
N TYR A 144 -13.55 -24.23 38.38
CA TYR A 144 -14.83 -23.53 38.34
C TYR A 144 -15.95 -24.30 39.06
N ASP A 145 -16.01 -25.63 38.89
CA ASP A 145 -17.01 -26.46 39.56
C ASP A 145 -16.80 -26.51 41.09
N LYS A 146 -15.56 -26.39 41.58
CA LYS A 146 -15.21 -26.41 43.01
C LYS A 146 -15.34 -25.05 43.70
N TYR A 147 -14.95 -23.98 43.02
CA TYR A 147 -14.75 -22.65 43.64
C TYR A 147 -15.51 -21.52 42.94
N GLY A 148 -16.29 -21.82 41.89
CA GLY A 148 -16.97 -20.82 41.07
C GLY A 148 -16.00 -19.89 40.34
N GLU A 149 -16.50 -18.73 39.90
CA GLU A 149 -15.68 -17.73 39.19
C GLU A 149 -14.53 -17.18 40.06
N ALA A 150 -14.70 -17.16 41.40
CA ALA A 150 -13.67 -16.72 42.34
C ALA A 150 -12.40 -17.58 42.30
N GLY A 151 -12.53 -18.88 41.98
CA GLY A 151 -11.38 -19.79 41.82
C GLY A 151 -10.54 -19.53 40.57
N LEU A 152 -11.13 -18.92 39.54
CA LEU A 152 -10.44 -18.56 38.30
C LEU A 152 -9.65 -17.27 38.43
N LYS A 153 -10.09 -16.35 39.29
CA LYS A 153 -9.40 -15.08 39.60
C LYS A 153 -8.18 -15.25 40.53
N GLY A 154 -8.07 -16.37 41.25
CA GLY A 154 -7.00 -16.65 42.22
C GLY A 154 -5.75 -17.35 41.67
N ALA A 155 -5.77 -17.83 40.41
CA ALA A 155 -4.61 -18.40 39.74
C ALA A 155 -3.86 -17.29 39.01
N GLY A 156 -2.75 -16.82 39.59
CA GLY A 156 -1.99 -15.65 39.14
C GLY A 156 -1.74 -15.57 37.63
N MET A 157 -2.44 -14.64 36.99
CA MET A 157 -2.06 -14.02 35.73
C MET A 157 -2.45 -12.54 35.83
N GLY A 158 -1.45 -11.67 35.66
CA GLY A 158 -1.54 -10.24 35.93
C GLY A 158 -2.64 -9.56 35.13
N MET A 159 -3.41 -8.75 35.84
CA MET A 159 -4.45 -7.86 35.31
C MET A 159 -3.79 -6.75 34.46
N GLY A 160 -3.72 -6.97 33.16
CA GLY A 160 -3.43 -5.95 32.14
C GLY A 160 -4.72 -5.51 31.45
N ASP A 161 -4.85 -4.19 31.29
CA ASP A 161 -5.95 -3.45 30.69
C ASP A 161 -6.65 -4.12 29.48
N PHE A 162 -7.94 -4.46 29.63
CA PHE A 162 -8.79 -5.22 28.71
C PHE A 162 -9.57 -4.31 27.73
N SER A 163 -8.88 -3.62 26.83
CA SER A 163 -9.56 -2.73 25.87
C SER A 163 -9.68 -3.24 24.43
N ASN A 164 -9.04 -4.34 24.01
CA ASN A 164 -9.23 -4.92 22.67
C ASN A 164 -9.04 -6.46 22.60
N PRO A 165 -10.10 -7.25 22.32
CA PRO A 165 -10.06 -8.72 22.27
C PRO A 165 -9.35 -9.34 21.05
N PHE A 166 -9.06 -8.57 20.00
CA PHE A 166 -8.42 -9.09 18.79
C PHE A 166 -6.90 -9.27 18.97
N ASP A 167 -6.25 -8.39 19.73
CA ASP A 167 -4.81 -8.47 20.05
C ASP A 167 -4.48 -9.58 21.07
N LEU A 168 -5.45 -9.98 21.89
CA LEU A 168 -5.30 -11.09 22.85
C LEU A 168 -5.34 -12.45 22.14
N PHE A 169 -6.10 -12.58 21.03
CA PHE A 169 -6.18 -13.84 20.29
C PHE A 169 -4.90 -14.11 19.49
N GLU A 170 -4.24 -13.09 18.92
CA GLU A 170 -2.93 -13.25 18.28
C GLU A 170 -1.83 -13.53 19.31
N SER A 171 -1.74 -12.73 20.38
CA SER A 171 -0.66 -12.88 21.38
C SER A 171 -0.77 -14.17 22.22
N LEU A 172 -1.98 -14.67 22.49
CA LEU A 172 -2.17 -15.89 23.27
C LEU A 172 -2.09 -17.17 22.42
N PHE A 173 -2.48 -17.15 21.14
CA PHE A 173 -2.31 -18.31 20.26
C PHE A 173 -0.86 -18.47 19.78
N GLU A 174 -0.11 -17.37 19.68
CA GLU A 174 1.33 -17.41 19.41
C GLU A 174 2.15 -17.82 20.66
N ASN A 175 1.61 -17.60 21.88
CA ASN A 175 2.32 -17.87 23.14
C ASN A 175 1.81 -19.09 23.94
N MET A 176 0.67 -19.70 23.57
CA MET A 176 0.09 -20.89 24.26
C MET A 176 -0.06 -22.12 23.35
N GLY A 177 0.69 -22.15 22.24
CA GLY A 177 1.08 -23.37 21.52
C GLY A 177 2.48 -23.89 21.90
N GLY A 178 3.08 -23.36 22.98
CA GLY A 178 4.51 -23.46 23.26
C GLY A 178 4.94 -24.09 24.59
N MET A 179 4.03 -24.65 25.39
CA MET A 179 4.40 -25.25 26.69
C MET A 179 4.81 -26.74 26.56
N GLY A 180 5.83 -26.96 25.74
CA GLY A 180 6.55 -28.22 25.56
C GLY A 180 7.97 -28.02 25.02
N GLY A 181 8.53 -26.81 25.17
CA GLY A 181 9.74 -26.40 24.48
C GLY A 181 10.57 -25.37 25.23
N MET A 182 10.82 -25.58 26.54
CA MET A 182 11.92 -24.92 27.25
C MET A 182 13.26 -25.59 26.87
N GLY A 183 13.53 -25.60 25.57
CA GLY A 183 14.79 -25.92 24.96
C GLY A 183 14.86 -24.98 23.79
N GLY A 184 15.69 -23.93 23.89
CA GLY A 184 15.88 -22.96 22.82
C GLY A 184 15.97 -23.72 21.51
N ARG A 185 14.98 -23.52 20.63
CA ARG A 185 14.97 -24.10 19.30
C ARG A 185 16.24 -23.57 18.64
N GLY A 186 17.30 -24.38 18.71
CA GLY A 186 18.57 -24.09 18.09
C GLY A 186 18.23 -23.70 16.66
N SER A 187 18.70 -22.52 16.27
CA SER A 187 18.64 -22.05 14.90
C SER A 187 19.45 -23.03 14.08
N ARG A 188 18.84 -24.18 13.74
CA ARG A 188 19.35 -25.03 12.68
C ARG A 188 19.41 -24.10 11.51
N SER A 189 20.61 -23.93 10.99
CA SER A 189 20.92 -23.22 9.76
C SER A 189 20.05 -23.81 8.63
N ARG A 190 18.81 -23.32 8.54
CA ARG A 190 17.80 -23.78 7.59
C ARG A 190 17.99 -23.00 6.30
N ALA A 191 17.53 -23.58 5.19
CA ALA A 191 17.33 -22.85 3.96
C ALA A 191 16.54 -21.57 4.26
N VAL A 192 17.10 -20.42 3.87
CA VAL A 192 16.44 -19.11 4.00
C VAL A 192 16.08 -18.66 2.60
N ASP A 193 14.82 -18.34 2.39
CA ASP A 193 14.36 -17.89 1.09
C ASP A 193 15.02 -16.58 0.65
N GLY A 194 15.07 -16.43 -0.66
CA GLY A 194 15.62 -15.27 -1.33
C GLY A 194 14.80 -14.03 -1.08
N GLN A 195 15.47 -12.88 -1.07
CA GLN A 195 14.79 -11.59 -0.99
C GLN A 195 14.27 -11.20 -2.37
N ASP A 196 13.08 -10.60 -2.39
CA ASP A 196 12.52 -10.03 -3.61
C ASP A 196 13.35 -8.84 -4.09
N GLU A 197 13.38 -8.63 -5.39
CA GLU A 197 14.07 -7.52 -6.03
C GLU A 197 13.06 -6.57 -6.68
N TYR A 198 13.34 -5.28 -6.69
CA TYR A 198 12.46 -4.26 -7.28
C TYR A 198 13.18 -3.54 -8.41
N TYR A 199 12.50 -3.36 -9.54
CA TYR A 199 13.04 -2.67 -10.70
C TYR A 199 12.01 -1.67 -11.25
N SER A 200 12.39 -0.38 -11.34
CA SER A 200 11.55 0.63 -11.98
C SER A 200 11.77 0.61 -13.50
N LEU A 201 10.73 0.24 -14.25
CA LEU A 201 10.73 0.27 -15.71
C LEU A 201 10.03 1.53 -16.21
N LEU A 202 10.82 2.41 -16.85
CA LEU A 202 10.30 3.60 -17.52
C LEU A 202 9.75 3.23 -18.90
N LEU A 203 8.49 3.59 -19.14
CA LEU A 203 7.79 3.41 -20.41
C LEU A 203 7.30 4.75 -20.94
N ASN A 204 7.35 4.91 -22.26
CA ASN A 204 6.67 6.03 -22.90
C ASN A 204 5.14 5.80 -22.89
N PHE A 205 4.36 6.88 -22.94
CA PHE A 205 2.89 6.79 -22.97
C PHE A 205 2.38 5.82 -24.06
N LYS A 206 2.92 5.91 -25.29
CA LYS A 206 2.52 5.01 -26.39
C LYS A 206 2.87 3.55 -26.12
N GLU A 207 4.03 3.26 -25.54
CA GLU A 207 4.44 1.90 -25.18
C GLU A 207 3.53 1.30 -24.12
N ALA A 208 3.10 2.11 -23.14
CA ALA A 208 2.14 1.69 -22.12
C ALA A 208 0.76 1.36 -22.71
N VAL A 209 0.33 2.10 -23.74
CA VAL A 209 -0.96 1.87 -24.42
C VAL A 209 -0.94 0.59 -25.24
N PHE A 210 0.09 0.36 -26.05
CA PHE A 210 0.16 -0.82 -26.94
C PHE A 210 0.71 -2.07 -26.28
N GLY A 211 1.44 -1.94 -25.17
CA GLY A 211 2.26 -3.01 -24.62
C GLY A 211 3.54 -3.17 -25.42
N VAL A 212 4.59 -3.66 -24.77
CA VAL A 212 5.91 -3.81 -25.38
C VAL A 212 6.64 -4.97 -24.72
N GLU A 213 7.45 -5.67 -25.52
CA GLU A 213 8.42 -6.64 -25.03
C GLU A 213 9.75 -5.89 -24.86
N LYS A 214 10.23 -5.75 -23.62
CA LYS A 214 11.50 -5.08 -23.31
C LYS A 214 12.44 -6.05 -22.60
N GLU A 215 13.70 -6.01 -22.97
CA GLU A 215 14.76 -6.67 -22.22
C GLU A 215 15.29 -5.71 -21.15
N ILE A 216 15.34 -6.19 -19.91
CA ILE A 216 15.97 -5.45 -18.81
C ILE A 216 17.19 -6.20 -18.30
N GLU A 217 18.19 -5.44 -17.87
CA GLU A 217 19.42 -5.97 -17.30
C GLU A 217 19.41 -5.71 -15.79
N ILE A 218 19.44 -6.80 -15.01
CA ILE A 218 19.35 -6.73 -13.55
C ILE A 218 20.56 -7.43 -12.94
N THR A 219 21.12 -6.79 -11.92
CA THR A 219 22.20 -7.37 -11.14
C THR A 219 21.62 -7.95 -9.86
N ARG A 220 21.67 -9.29 -9.72
CA ARG A 220 21.11 -10.01 -8.57
C ARG A 220 22.08 -11.03 -8.01
N LEU A 221 21.80 -11.53 -6.81
CA LEU A 221 22.50 -12.68 -6.24
C LEU A 221 21.93 -13.97 -6.85
N GLU A 222 22.76 -14.73 -7.54
CA GLU A 222 22.40 -16.06 -8.05
C GLU A 222 23.08 -17.15 -7.21
N SER A 223 22.50 -18.34 -7.22
CA SER A 223 23.12 -19.51 -6.59
C SER A 223 24.48 -19.77 -7.21
N CYS A 224 25.50 -19.95 -6.37
CA CYS A 224 26.86 -20.19 -6.83
C CYS A 224 26.92 -21.53 -7.58
N GLY A 225 27.22 -21.51 -8.89
CA GLY A 225 27.24 -22.73 -9.71
C GLY A 225 28.32 -23.74 -9.33
N THR A 226 29.37 -23.35 -8.62
CA THR A 226 30.39 -24.31 -8.16
C THR A 226 29.90 -25.12 -6.96
N CYS A 227 29.23 -24.51 -5.99
CA CYS A 227 28.74 -25.19 -4.78
C CYS A 227 27.21 -25.43 -4.74
N ASN A 228 26.48 -25.05 -5.79
CA ASN A 228 25.02 -25.12 -5.90
C ASN A 228 24.27 -24.55 -4.68
N GLY A 229 24.75 -23.45 -4.10
CA GLY A 229 24.11 -22.81 -2.95
C GLY A 229 24.50 -23.36 -1.57
N SER A 230 25.32 -24.43 -1.51
CA SER A 230 25.74 -25.02 -0.23
C SER A 230 26.78 -24.18 0.53
N GLY A 231 27.54 -23.33 -0.16
CA GLY A 231 28.65 -22.56 0.42
C GLY A 231 29.91 -23.39 0.72
N ALA A 232 29.84 -24.71 0.63
CA ALA A 232 30.96 -25.63 0.85
C ALA A 232 31.73 -25.91 -0.45
N LYS A 233 33.02 -26.25 -0.34
CA LYS A 233 33.82 -26.71 -1.47
C LYS A 233 33.22 -28.03 -2.02
N PRO A 234 33.01 -28.16 -3.34
CA PRO A 234 32.49 -29.39 -3.94
C PRO A 234 33.32 -30.61 -3.53
N GLY A 235 32.64 -31.69 -3.16
CA GLY A 235 33.27 -32.92 -2.68
C GLY A 235 33.67 -32.93 -1.20
N THR A 236 33.53 -31.82 -0.47
CA THR A 236 33.72 -31.80 0.99
C THR A 236 32.39 -32.02 1.71
N LYS A 237 32.41 -32.77 2.82
CA LYS A 237 31.24 -32.95 3.70
C LYS A 237 31.36 -31.99 4.87
N ALA A 238 30.23 -31.39 5.27
CA ALA A 238 30.17 -30.58 6.47
C ALA A 238 30.38 -31.47 7.70
N SER A 239 31.27 -31.06 8.61
CA SER A 239 31.50 -31.74 9.87
C SER A 239 30.87 -30.96 11.02
N LYS A 240 30.50 -31.65 12.10
CA LYS A 240 29.95 -30.98 13.29
C LYS A 240 31.00 -30.04 13.88
N CYS A 241 30.58 -28.82 14.24
CA CYS A 241 31.45 -27.87 14.92
C CYS A 241 31.88 -28.43 16.28
N SER A 242 33.18 -28.53 16.53
CA SER A 242 33.74 -29.01 17.80
C SER A 242 33.45 -28.07 18.96
N THR A 243 33.47 -26.75 18.73
CA THR A 243 33.28 -25.72 19.77
C THR A 243 31.87 -25.69 20.36
N CYS A 244 30.83 -25.94 19.53
CA CYS A 244 29.43 -25.95 19.98
C CYS A 244 28.76 -27.32 19.90
N GLY A 245 29.49 -28.37 19.49
CA GLY A 245 28.94 -29.73 19.34
C GLY A 245 27.79 -29.85 18.33
N GLY A 246 27.68 -28.93 17.38
CA GLY A 246 26.55 -28.88 16.43
C GLY A 246 25.38 -27.98 16.84
N GLN A 247 25.45 -27.31 17.99
CA GLN A 247 24.35 -26.50 18.50
C GLN A 247 24.29 -25.09 17.90
N GLY A 248 25.37 -24.62 17.26
CA GLY A 248 25.46 -23.28 16.65
C GLY A 248 25.58 -22.13 17.67
N GLN A 249 25.37 -22.39 18.95
CA GLN A 249 25.45 -21.42 20.03
C GLN A 249 26.35 -21.96 21.15
N VAL A 250 26.99 -21.05 21.88
CA VAL A 250 27.82 -21.36 23.05
C VAL A 250 27.31 -20.55 24.24
N VAL A 251 27.16 -21.20 25.38
CA VAL A 251 26.75 -20.53 26.63
C VAL A 251 27.99 -19.94 27.29
N SER A 252 28.02 -18.63 27.48
CA SER A 252 29.08 -17.93 28.20
C SER A 252 28.54 -17.48 29.55
N SER A 253 29.10 -18.03 30.62
CA SER A 253 28.79 -17.63 31.99
C SER A 253 29.75 -16.54 32.45
N ALA A 254 29.24 -15.35 32.74
CA ALA A 254 29.98 -14.27 33.39
C ALA A 254 29.59 -14.20 34.87
N ARG A 255 30.57 -14.17 35.77
CA ARG A 255 30.32 -13.96 37.21
C ARG A 255 30.27 -12.46 37.49
N THR A 256 29.13 -11.95 37.88
CA THR A 256 28.97 -10.57 38.36
C THR A 256 28.78 -10.57 39.89
N PRO A 257 29.00 -9.44 40.58
CA PRO A 257 28.77 -9.34 42.02
C PRO A 257 27.34 -9.68 42.47
N LEU A 258 26.39 -9.70 41.53
CA LEU A 258 24.97 -10.04 41.72
C LEU A 258 24.63 -11.51 41.40
N GLY A 259 25.61 -12.33 41.01
CA GLY A 259 25.42 -13.75 40.70
C GLY A 259 26.08 -14.21 39.40
N VAL A 260 25.79 -15.44 38.96
CA VAL A 260 26.27 -15.97 37.68
C VAL A 260 25.25 -15.62 36.60
N PHE A 261 25.62 -14.75 35.67
CA PHE A 261 24.79 -14.42 34.51
C PHE A 261 25.23 -15.27 33.32
N GLN A 262 24.32 -16.08 32.78
CA GLN A 262 24.58 -16.91 31.60
C GLN A 262 23.99 -16.22 30.38
N GLN A 263 24.85 -15.88 29.41
CA GLN A 263 24.43 -15.36 28.11
C GLN A 263 24.70 -16.38 27.02
N VAL A 264 23.73 -16.58 26.14
CA VAL A 264 23.88 -17.45 24.97
C VAL A 264 24.40 -16.61 23.81
N MET A 265 25.57 -16.95 23.29
CA MET A 265 26.17 -16.28 22.14
C MET A 265 26.21 -17.22 20.94
N THR A 266 26.16 -16.68 19.72
CA THR A 266 26.41 -17.47 18.51
C THR A 266 27.85 -17.99 18.52
N CYS A 267 28.05 -19.28 18.23
CA CYS A 267 29.39 -19.87 18.18
C CYS A 267 30.24 -19.16 17.12
N SER A 268 31.38 -18.61 17.51
CA SER A 268 32.29 -17.89 16.61
C SER A 268 32.94 -18.80 15.56
N SER A 269 33.16 -20.08 15.87
CA SER A 269 33.81 -21.02 14.96
C SER A 269 32.92 -21.47 13.79
N CYS A 270 31.59 -21.47 13.97
CA CYS A 270 30.65 -21.86 12.93
C CYS A 270 29.62 -20.76 12.60
N SER A 271 29.77 -19.56 13.15
CA SER A 271 28.86 -18.42 12.93
C SER A 271 27.36 -18.79 13.04
N GLY A 272 27.00 -19.62 14.03
CA GLY A 272 25.60 -20.04 14.21
C GLY A 272 25.16 -21.29 13.43
N THR A 273 25.96 -21.85 12.52
CA THR A 273 25.50 -22.96 11.65
C THR A 273 25.47 -24.32 12.33
N GLY A 274 26.31 -24.55 13.34
CA GLY A 274 26.54 -25.86 13.95
C GLY A 274 27.46 -26.77 13.13
N GLU A 275 27.76 -26.42 11.89
CA GLU A 275 28.58 -27.22 10.98
C GLU A 275 29.73 -26.40 10.40
N ILE A 276 30.89 -27.02 10.30
CA ILE A 276 32.08 -26.45 9.68
C ILE A 276 32.33 -27.20 8.37
N SER A 277 32.43 -26.44 7.28
CA SER A 277 32.82 -26.95 5.97
C SER A 277 33.93 -26.08 5.40
N THR A 278 34.78 -26.64 4.54
CA THR A 278 35.73 -25.83 3.78
C THR A 278 34.95 -24.85 2.89
N PRO A 279 35.18 -23.53 2.98
CA PRO A 279 34.43 -22.56 2.19
C PRO A 279 34.69 -22.76 0.70
N CYS A 280 33.66 -22.53 -0.11
CA CYS A 280 33.79 -22.53 -1.55
C CYS A 280 34.66 -21.36 -2.02
N ASN A 281 35.59 -21.61 -2.95
CA ASN A 281 36.51 -20.58 -3.47
C ASN A 281 35.81 -19.46 -4.25
N THR A 282 34.65 -19.72 -4.87
CA THR A 282 33.97 -18.75 -5.74
C THR A 282 33.08 -17.78 -4.96
N CYS A 283 32.41 -18.26 -3.91
CA CYS A 283 31.48 -17.46 -3.11
C CYS A 283 31.96 -17.23 -1.67
N SER A 284 33.18 -17.67 -1.33
CA SER A 284 33.80 -17.55 -0.01
C SER A 284 32.90 -18.00 1.16
N GLY A 285 32.08 -19.04 0.94
CA GLY A 285 31.14 -19.55 1.94
C GLY A 285 29.71 -18.99 1.92
N ASP A 286 29.39 -17.92 1.17
CA ASP A 286 28.02 -17.35 1.17
C ASP A 286 27.01 -18.21 0.38
N GLY A 287 27.49 -19.05 -0.54
CA GLY A 287 26.66 -19.89 -1.41
C GLY A 287 26.04 -19.15 -2.60
N ARG A 288 26.23 -17.83 -2.70
CA ARG A 288 25.65 -16.98 -3.75
C ARG A 288 26.71 -16.09 -4.37
N VAL A 289 26.47 -15.68 -5.61
CA VAL A 289 27.36 -14.83 -6.39
C VAL A 289 26.56 -13.75 -7.10
N ARG A 290 27.06 -12.52 -7.12
CA ARG A 290 26.42 -11.44 -7.85
C ARG A 290 26.63 -11.64 -9.35
N ARG A 291 25.55 -11.69 -10.12
CA ARG A 291 25.57 -11.85 -11.57
C ARG A 291 24.56 -10.90 -12.21
N THR A 292 24.91 -10.45 -13.40
CA THR A 292 24.04 -9.62 -14.22
C THR A 292 23.33 -10.51 -15.23
N LYS A 293 22.00 -10.46 -15.26
CA LYS A 293 21.16 -11.28 -16.14
C LYS A 293 20.25 -10.37 -16.94
N ARG A 294 20.08 -10.70 -18.23
CA ARG A 294 19.08 -10.08 -19.11
C ARG A 294 17.80 -10.89 -19.04
N ILE A 295 16.69 -10.21 -18.77
CA ILE A 295 15.36 -10.83 -18.63
C ILE A 295 14.43 -10.14 -19.62
N SER A 296 13.78 -10.93 -20.49
CA SER A 296 12.75 -10.44 -21.40
C SER A 296 11.42 -10.33 -20.65
N LEU A 297 10.85 -9.12 -20.64
CA LEU A 297 9.59 -8.81 -19.99
C LEU A 297 8.54 -8.47 -21.02
N LYS A 298 7.40 -9.14 -20.92
CA LYS A 298 6.21 -8.81 -21.71
C LYS A 298 5.30 -7.90 -20.90
N VAL A 299 5.29 -6.62 -21.22
CA VAL A 299 4.40 -5.65 -20.60
C VAL A 299 3.05 -5.69 -21.33
N PRO A 300 1.93 -5.95 -20.63
CA PRO A 300 0.61 -5.98 -21.27
C PRO A 300 0.19 -4.58 -21.75
N ALA A 301 -0.67 -4.55 -22.76
CA ALA A 301 -1.27 -3.31 -23.26
C ALA A 301 -2.21 -2.68 -22.22
N GLY A 302 -2.22 -1.36 -22.13
CA GLY A 302 -3.13 -0.61 -21.28
C GLY A 302 -2.67 -0.46 -19.83
N VAL A 303 -1.41 -0.78 -19.53
CA VAL A 303 -0.81 -0.58 -18.20
C VAL A 303 -0.85 0.89 -17.79
N ASP A 304 -1.04 1.11 -16.50
CA ASP A 304 -1.00 2.43 -15.89
C ASP A 304 0.27 2.63 -15.06
N SER A 305 0.60 3.88 -14.77
CA SER A 305 1.74 4.21 -13.92
C SER A 305 1.52 3.67 -12.50
N GLY A 306 2.57 3.10 -11.89
CA GLY A 306 2.50 2.42 -10.60
C GLY A 306 2.04 0.95 -10.67
N SER A 307 1.70 0.44 -11.86
CA SER A 307 1.40 -0.98 -12.06
C SER A 307 2.60 -1.86 -11.68
N ARG A 308 2.35 -3.01 -11.03
CA ARG A 308 3.38 -3.94 -10.58
C ARG A 308 3.31 -5.23 -11.39
N LEU A 309 4.36 -5.53 -12.14
CA LEU A 309 4.50 -6.79 -12.87
C LEU A 309 5.43 -7.73 -12.09
N ARG A 310 4.94 -8.92 -11.76
CA ARG A 310 5.70 -9.93 -11.02
C ARG A 310 6.33 -10.95 -11.95
N VAL A 311 7.63 -11.14 -11.83
CA VAL A 311 8.40 -12.16 -12.53
C VAL A 311 8.91 -13.16 -11.50
N ARG A 312 8.39 -14.38 -11.58
CA ARG A 312 8.62 -15.40 -10.55
C ARG A 312 10.07 -15.88 -10.54
N SER A 313 10.63 -16.06 -9.35
CA SER A 313 11.98 -16.63 -9.14
C SER A 313 13.13 -15.85 -9.80
N GLU A 314 12.87 -14.61 -10.22
CA GLU A 314 13.87 -13.72 -10.82
C GLU A 314 14.45 -12.71 -9.80
N GLY A 315 14.10 -12.82 -8.51
CA GLY A 315 14.72 -12.08 -7.40
C GLY A 315 16.04 -12.69 -6.94
N ASN A 316 16.49 -12.34 -5.73
CA ASN A 316 17.75 -12.84 -5.18
C ASN A 316 17.65 -14.31 -4.78
N ALA A 317 18.75 -15.06 -4.92
CA ALA A 317 18.83 -16.44 -4.48
C ALA A 317 18.77 -16.56 -2.95
N GLY A 318 18.06 -17.57 -2.46
CA GLY A 318 18.02 -17.94 -1.06
C GLY A 318 19.36 -18.47 -0.55
N ARG A 319 19.59 -18.37 0.76
CA ARG A 319 20.78 -18.95 1.40
C ARG A 319 20.54 -20.44 1.65
N LYS A 320 21.59 -21.24 1.49
CA LYS A 320 21.62 -22.68 1.87
C LYS A 320 20.52 -23.50 1.22
N GLY A 321 20.27 -23.25 -0.08
CA GLY A 321 19.26 -23.95 -0.85
C GLY A 321 17.82 -23.44 -0.67
N GLY A 322 17.63 -22.25 -0.06
CA GLY A 322 16.34 -21.57 -0.07
C GLY A 322 15.92 -21.16 -1.48
N SER A 323 14.61 -21.09 -1.71
CA SER A 323 14.07 -20.70 -3.01
C SER A 323 14.45 -19.26 -3.36
N PRO A 324 14.64 -18.90 -4.65
CA PRO A 324 14.84 -17.51 -5.05
C PRO A 324 13.59 -16.67 -4.77
N GLY A 325 13.79 -15.40 -4.44
CA GLY A 325 12.70 -14.42 -4.38
C GLY A 325 12.14 -14.08 -5.76
N ASP A 326 11.11 -13.24 -5.79
CA ASP A 326 10.49 -12.75 -7.02
C ASP A 326 11.06 -11.38 -7.41
N LEU A 327 10.95 -11.03 -8.69
CA LEU A 327 11.25 -9.68 -9.19
C LEU A 327 9.93 -8.93 -9.39
N PHE A 328 9.81 -7.77 -8.75
CA PHE A 328 8.70 -6.85 -8.94
C PHE A 328 9.14 -5.67 -9.80
N VAL A 329 8.59 -5.62 -11.00
CA VAL A 329 8.82 -4.53 -11.95
C VAL A 329 7.74 -3.48 -11.75
N ILE A 330 8.12 -2.31 -11.27
CA ILE A 330 7.23 -1.17 -11.08
C ILE A 330 7.25 -0.36 -12.37
N ILE A 331 6.11 -0.20 -13.01
CA ILE A 331 6.00 0.53 -14.27
C ILE A 331 5.80 2.02 -13.97
N GLU A 332 6.68 2.85 -14.52
CA GLU A 332 6.56 4.30 -14.49
C GLU A 332 6.33 4.81 -15.91
N VAL A 333 5.17 5.44 -16.14
CA VAL A 333 4.80 5.93 -17.48
C VAL A 333 5.14 7.41 -17.58
N ILE A 334 5.96 7.77 -18.57
CA ILE A 334 6.25 9.15 -18.92
C ILE A 334 5.02 9.73 -19.63
N PRO A 335 4.41 10.81 -19.10
CA PRO A 335 3.23 11.41 -19.69
C PRO A 335 3.56 12.09 -21.02
N ASP A 336 2.62 12.02 -21.96
CA ASP A 336 2.74 12.71 -23.24
C ASP A 336 2.28 14.19 -23.11
N PRO A 337 2.98 15.15 -23.73
CA PRO A 337 2.61 16.57 -23.63
C PRO A 337 1.32 16.90 -24.39
N VAL A 338 0.96 16.10 -25.39
CA VAL A 338 -0.18 16.32 -26.29
C VAL A 338 -1.39 15.51 -25.84
N LEU A 339 -1.17 14.22 -25.55
CA LEU A 339 -2.22 13.27 -25.17
C LEU A 339 -2.22 13.05 -23.66
N LYS A 340 -3.33 13.38 -23.01
CA LYS A 340 -3.49 13.16 -21.57
C LYS A 340 -4.36 11.93 -21.32
N ARG A 341 -3.85 11.00 -20.53
CA ARG A 341 -4.64 9.84 -20.10
C ARG A 341 -5.65 10.25 -19.05
N ASP A 342 -6.88 9.79 -19.20
CA ASP A 342 -7.96 9.88 -18.22
C ASP A 342 -8.58 8.49 -18.06
N ASP A 343 -8.06 7.72 -17.12
CA ASP A 343 -8.35 6.29 -16.94
C ASP A 343 -8.18 5.45 -18.22
N THR A 344 -9.28 5.15 -18.91
CA THR A 344 -9.30 4.39 -20.17
C THR A 344 -9.43 5.31 -21.38
N ASN A 345 -9.85 6.55 -21.14
CA ASN A 345 -10.04 7.57 -22.16
C ASN A 345 -8.78 8.41 -22.35
N ILE A 346 -8.75 9.14 -23.46
CA ILE A 346 -7.64 10.04 -23.80
C ILE A 346 -8.21 11.43 -24.05
N LEU A 347 -7.73 12.40 -23.29
CA LEU A 347 -8.06 13.81 -23.44
C LEU A 347 -7.05 14.46 -24.40
N TYR A 348 -7.58 15.12 -25.42
CA TYR A 348 -6.81 15.94 -26.34
C TYR A 348 -7.47 17.31 -26.52
N THR A 349 -6.69 18.38 -26.43
CA THR A 349 -7.19 19.73 -26.70
C THR A 349 -6.86 20.11 -28.14
N CYS A 350 -7.89 20.16 -28.98
CA CYS A 350 -7.77 20.59 -30.37
C CYS A 350 -7.97 22.10 -30.46
N LYS A 351 -6.99 22.80 -31.04
CA LYS A 351 -7.07 24.24 -31.31
C LYS A 351 -7.67 24.45 -32.69
N VAL A 352 -8.73 25.24 -32.76
CA VAL A 352 -9.52 25.44 -33.98
C VAL A 352 -9.72 26.94 -34.20
N SER A 353 -9.62 27.39 -35.46
CA SER A 353 -9.92 28.78 -35.82
C SER A 353 -11.40 29.09 -35.56
N TYR A 354 -11.71 30.34 -35.23
CA TYR A 354 -13.10 30.79 -35.09
C TYR A 354 -13.90 30.62 -36.40
N ILE A 355 -13.25 30.76 -37.56
CA ILE A 355 -13.90 30.57 -38.88
C ILE A 355 -14.30 29.11 -39.06
N ASP A 356 -13.36 28.21 -38.80
CA ASP A 356 -13.55 26.76 -38.89
C ASP A 356 -14.61 26.25 -37.91
N ALA A 357 -14.70 26.84 -36.72
CA ALA A 357 -15.74 26.51 -35.75
C ALA A 357 -17.14 26.95 -36.22
N ILE A 358 -17.24 28.06 -36.95
CA ILE A 358 -18.50 28.56 -37.51
C ILE A 358 -18.93 27.73 -38.72
N LEU A 359 -18.04 27.54 -39.69
CA LEU A 359 -18.36 26.86 -40.95
C LEU A 359 -18.39 25.33 -40.84
N GLY A 360 -17.67 24.78 -39.86
CA GLY A 360 -17.37 23.35 -39.79
C GLY A 360 -16.20 23.00 -40.70
N THR A 361 -15.39 22.04 -40.26
CA THR A 361 -14.17 21.65 -40.98
C THR A 361 -13.82 20.20 -40.67
N THR A 362 -12.83 19.65 -41.37
CA THR A 362 -12.24 18.34 -41.04
C THR A 362 -10.76 18.55 -40.71
N ILE A 363 -10.37 18.27 -39.47
CA ILE A 363 -9.00 18.48 -38.97
C ILE A 363 -8.36 17.13 -38.66
N LYS A 364 -7.07 17.00 -38.98
CA LYS A 364 -6.25 15.84 -38.59
C LYS A 364 -5.86 15.94 -37.12
N VAL A 365 -6.36 15.00 -36.31
CA VAL A 365 -6.11 14.94 -34.88
C VAL A 365 -5.12 13.80 -34.56
N PRO A 366 -4.11 14.05 -33.71
CA PRO A 366 -3.25 12.99 -33.23
C PRO A 366 -4.02 12.05 -32.31
N THR A 367 -3.99 10.76 -32.61
CA THR A 367 -4.47 9.68 -31.76
C THR A 367 -3.30 8.79 -31.36
N VAL A 368 -3.50 7.85 -30.43
CA VAL A 368 -2.48 6.86 -30.07
C VAL A 368 -2.08 5.97 -31.25
N ASP A 369 -3.02 5.69 -32.16
CA ASP A 369 -2.80 4.82 -33.33
C ASP A 369 -2.20 5.57 -34.54
N GLY A 370 -2.14 6.91 -34.50
CA GLY A 370 -1.72 7.75 -35.63
C GLY A 370 -2.62 8.96 -35.84
N MET A 371 -2.51 9.63 -36.99
CA MET A 371 -3.35 10.77 -37.34
C MET A 371 -4.68 10.29 -37.90
N VAL A 372 -5.79 10.82 -37.39
CA VAL A 372 -7.15 10.49 -37.85
C VAL A 372 -7.92 11.79 -38.13
N ASP A 373 -8.73 11.78 -39.18
CA ASP A 373 -9.57 12.92 -39.55
C ASP A 373 -10.77 13.03 -38.59
N LEU A 374 -10.88 14.18 -37.92
CA LEU A 374 -12.01 14.54 -37.07
C LEU A 374 -12.89 15.57 -37.79
N LYS A 375 -14.16 15.22 -37.99
CA LYS A 375 -15.17 16.14 -38.53
C LYS A 375 -15.72 17.02 -37.41
N ILE A 376 -15.53 18.33 -37.54
CA ILE A 376 -16.05 19.34 -36.64
C ILE A 376 -17.34 19.92 -37.26
N PRO A 377 -18.49 19.81 -36.58
CA PRO A 377 -19.74 20.35 -37.10
C PRO A 377 -19.71 21.89 -37.11
N ALA A 378 -20.46 22.49 -38.03
CA ALA A 378 -20.68 23.93 -38.08
C ALA A 378 -21.36 24.42 -36.78
N GLY A 379 -20.98 25.60 -36.30
CA GLY A 379 -21.50 26.19 -35.07
C GLY A 379 -20.99 25.54 -33.78
N THR A 380 -19.83 24.87 -33.82
CA THR A 380 -19.23 24.24 -32.62
C THR A 380 -18.87 25.29 -31.59
N GLN A 381 -19.38 25.12 -30.36
CA GLN A 381 -19.10 26.03 -29.25
C GLN A 381 -17.71 25.76 -28.64
N PRO A 382 -17.05 26.79 -28.07
CA PRO A 382 -15.80 26.59 -27.35
C PRO A 382 -15.99 25.65 -26.15
N ASN A 383 -14.99 24.82 -25.87
CA ASN A 383 -15.00 23.75 -24.87
C ASN A 383 -15.96 22.58 -25.13
N THR A 384 -16.63 22.54 -26.28
CA THR A 384 -17.38 21.35 -26.68
C THR A 384 -16.42 20.15 -26.76
N THR A 385 -16.84 19.01 -26.21
CA THR A 385 -16.06 17.78 -26.25
C THR A 385 -16.67 16.85 -27.30
N LEU A 386 -15.88 16.53 -28.33
CA LEU A 386 -16.24 15.58 -29.37
C LEU A 386 -15.64 14.21 -29.02
N VAL A 387 -16.43 13.15 -29.15
CA VAL A 387 -16.02 11.79 -28.78
C VAL A 387 -15.63 11.00 -30.02
N MET A 388 -14.41 10.48 -30.03
CA MET A 388 -13.94 9.51 -31.03
C MET A 388 -13.96 8.12 -30.40
N ALA A 389 -14.97 7.33 -30.78
CA ALA A 389 -15.19 6.00 -30.21
C ALA A 389 -14.02 5.04 -30.48
N LYS A 390 -13.67 4.22 -29.50
CA LYS A 390 -12.64 3.15 -29.57
C LYS A 390 -11.22 3.64 -29.88
N LYS A 391 -10.94 4.93 -29.66
CA LYS A 391 -9.62 5.56 -29.88
C LYS A 391 -8.83 5.84 -28.60
N GLY A 392 -9.29 5.32 -27.46
CA GLY A 392 -8.62 5.40 -26.17
C GLY A 392 -7.67 4.24 -25.90
N VAL A 393 -7.41 4.03 -24.60
CA VAL A 393 -6.52 2.98 -24.09
C VAL A 393 -7.27 1.65 -24.01
N PRO A 394 -6.65 0.50 -24.33
CA PRO A 394 -7.25 -0.81 -24.06
C PRO A 394 -7.39 -1.09 -22.56
N VAL A 395 -8.47 -1.76 -22.19
CA VAL A 395 -8.68 -2.21 -20.80
C VAL A 395 -7.75 -3.40 -20.51
N LEU A 396 -7.10 -3.39 -19.35
CA LEU A 396 -6.23 -4.47 -18.89
C LEU A 396 -6.97 -5.83 -18.96
N ASN A 397 -6.29 -6.84 -19.52
CA ASN A 397 -6.81 -8.19 -19.76
C ASN A 397 -7.96 -8.31 -20.78
N LYS A 398 -8.43 -7.21 -21.38
CA LYS A 398 -9.51 -7.18 -22.38
C LYS A 398 -9.11 -6.36 -23.59
N ASN A 399 -8.18 -6.88 -24.38
CA ASN A 399 -7.60 -6.18 -25.53
C ASN A 399 -8.62 -5.73 -26.59
N ASN A 400 -9.79 -6.39 -26.67
CA ASN A 400 -10.83 -6.06 -27.64
C ASN A 400 -11.69 -4.85 -27.22
N ILE A 401 -11.60 -4.40 -25.96
CA ILE A 401 -12.34 -3.25 -25.44
C ILE A 401 -11.35 -2.11 -25.24
N ARG A 402 -11.61 -0.99 -25.92
CA ARG A 402 -10.86 0.27 -25.78
C ARG A 402 -11.80 1.37 -25.29
N GLY A 403 -11.26 2.30 -24.54
CA GLY A 403 -11.94 3.56 -24.24
C GLY A 403 -12.00 4.48 -25.45
N ASP A 404 -12.39 5.72 -25.20
CA ASP A 404 -12.63 6.72 -26.23
C ASP A 404 -11.60 7.85 -26.16
N GLN A 405 -11.42 8.54 -27.28
CA GLN A 405 -10.66 9.79 -27.29
C GLN A 405 -11.62 10.97 -27.23
N LEU A 406 -11.48 11.77 -26.18
CA LEU A 406 -12.25 12.95 -25.88
C LEU A 406 -11.49 14.18 -26.40
N VAL A 407 -11.99 14.76 -27.48
CA VAL A 407 -11.38 15.92 -28.13
C VAL A 407 -12.10 17.18 -27.67
N ARG A 408 -11.46 17.95 -26.80
CA ARG A 408 -11.95 19.24 -26.35
C ARG A 408 -11.58 20.31 -27.38
N VAL A 409 -12.58 20.96 -27.95
CA VAL A 409 -12.39 22.03 -28.94
C VAL A 409 -12.11 23.34 -28.21
N GLN A 410 -10.93 23.91 -28.43
CA GLN A 410 -10.56 25.25 -27.99
C GLN A 410 -10.52 26.18 -29.20
N VAL A 411 -11.46 27.13 -29.24
CA VAL A 411 -11.51 28.11 -30.32
C VAL A 411 -10.47 29.20 -30.05
N GLU A 412 -9.54 29.39 -30.99
CA GLU A 412 -8.54 30.47 -30.93
C GLU A 412 -9.01 31.67 -31.73
N ILE A 413 -9.06 32.83 -31.07
CA ILE A 413 -9.40 34.12 -31.67
C ILE A 413 -8.08 34.88 -31.90
N PRO A 414 -7.78 35.32 -33.14
CA PRO A 414 -6.54 36.03 -33.43
C PRO A 414 -6.49 37.38 -32.70
N LYS A 415 -5.32 37.72 -32.15
CA LYS A 415 -5.11 39.00 -31.42
C LYS A 415 -4.93 40.20 -32.34
N ARG A 416 -4.61 39.97 -33.61
CA ARG A 416 -4.35 40.99 -34.62
C ARG A 416 -5.08 40.59 -35.89
N LEU A 417 -5.68 41.58 -36.55
CA LEU A 417 -6.43 41.42 -37.79
C LEU A 417 -5.84 42.37 -38.83
N SER A 418 -5.78 41.93 -40.08
CA SER A 418 -5.48 42.80 -41.21
C SER A 418 -6.62 43.80 -41.46
N SER A 419 -6.36 44.86 -42.23
CA SER A 419 -7.39 45.85 -42.59
C SER A 419 -8.58 45.22 -43.31
N ASP A 420 -8.33 44.20 -44.14
CA ASP A 420 -9.36 43.57 -44.96
C ASP A 420 -10.19 42.58 -44.14
N GLU A 421 -9.56 41.77 -43.29
CA GLU A 421 -10.28 40.91 -42.34
C GLU A 421 -11.16 41.73 -41.38
N ARG A 422 -10.66 42.87 -40.92
CA ARG A 422 -11.42 43.76 -40.04
C ARG A 422 -12.69 44.27 -40.71
N LYS A 423 -12.61 44.72 -41.97
CA LYS A 423 -13.79 45.18 -42.74
C LYS A 423 -14.83 44.07 -42.84
N LEU A 424 -14.41 42.84 -43.17
CA LEU A 424 -15.32 41.69 -43.28
C LEU A 424 -16.00 41.34 -41.94
N ILE A 425 -15.28 41.43 -40.83
CA ILE A 425 -15.85 41.18 -39.50
C ILE A 425 -16.83 42.30 -39.09
N GLU A 426 -16.54 43.56 -39.44
CA GLU A 426 -17.44 44.70 -39.23
C GLU A 426 -18.75 44.52 -40.03
N GLU A 427 -18.66 44.11 -41.30
CA GLU A 427 -19.84 43.78 -42.12
C GLU A 427 -20.68 42.64 -41.51
N LEU A 428 -20.03 41.57 -41.04
CA LEU A 428 -20.71 40.47 -40.33
C LEU A 428 -21.38 40.95 -39.03
N ALA A 429 -20.74 41.86 -38.30
CA ALA A 429 -21.28 42.42 -37.07
C ALA A 429 -22.56 43.22 -37.35
N ASP A 430 -22.61 44.02 -38.40
CA ASP A 430 -23.78 44.83 -38.73
C ASP A 430 -24.97 43.97 -39.21
N LEU A 431 -24.71 42.92 -40.00
CA LEU A 431 -25.72 41.91 -40.34
C LEU A 431 -26.31 41.23 -39.09
N SER A 432 -25.47 40.97 -38.08
CA SER A 432 -25.93 40.35 -36.83
C SER A 432 -26.80 41.28 -35.97
N LYS A 433 -26.47 42.58 -35.92
CA LYS A 433 -27.27 43.59 -35.21
C LYS A 433 -28.65 43.76 -35.84
N GLY A 434 -28.71 43.80 -37.18
CA GLY A 434 -29.98 43.86 -37.93
C GLY A 434 -30.91 42.68 -37.63
N LYS A 435 -30.37 41.45 -37.52
CA LYS A 435 -31.14 40.25 -37.14
C LYS A 435 -31.66 40.30 -35.70
N THR A 436 -30.92 40.91 -34.79
CA THR A 436 -31.30 41.01 -33.37
C THR A 436 -32.44 42.02 -33.16
N ALA A 437 -32.48 43.09 -33.98
CA ALA A 437 -33.58 44.05 -33.99
C ALA A 437 -34.88 43.50 -34.62
N SER A 438 -34.79 42.55 -35.55
CA SER A 438 -35.94 41.92 -36.22
C SER A 438 -36.56 40.75 -35.43
N ARG A 439 -35.88 40.20 -34.43
CA ARG A 439 -36.32 39.02 -33.66
C ARG A 439 -36.86 39.36 -32.27
N ARG A 440 -36.91 40.64 -31.91
CA ARG A 440 -37.43 41.14 -30.62
C ARG A 440 -38.87 41.58 -30.74
#